data_AF-A0A969PJT6-F1
#
_entry.id   AF-A0A969PJT6-F1
#
_cell.length_a   1.000
_cell.length_b   1.000
_cell.length_c   1.000
_cell.angle_alpha   90.00
_cell.angle_beta   90.00
_cell.angle_gamma   90.00
#
_symmetry.space_group_name_H-M   'P 1'
#
loop_
_entity.id
_entity.type
_entity.pdbx_description
1 polymer ?
#
loop_
_entity_poly.entity_id
_entity_poly.type
_entity_poly.pdbx_seq_one_letter_code
_entity_poly.pdbx_strand_id
1 'polypeptide(L)'
;MNIHSIPAPPTPWSQKLIEPTIDPSVYIHPLTNVIGDVRIGAQVHIAPGVSIRADEGMPFHIGDNVNIQDGAVIHGLEQGRITGDDGNPYSVWISDNASITHMALIHGPAYIGNGCFIGFRSTVFNARVGDGCIVMSHVLIENVEIPAGKYVASGSAITHQQQADRLPNVQTADSSFARHVVSINQKLRQGYLCAEDDICIAVIRNEPNGHSNLLQQNGSRDGHPRSTRLNSEALDWVRKIMSRGLYIGVERADSRRFRANSWLDCATIRTSDEVEAIATLEQLLQEHPYQYIRLFSIKPITRQRGSALVVQSPQD
;
A
#
# COMPACT_ATOMS: atom_id res chain seq x y z
N MET A 1 7.59 -7.42 27.63
CA MET A 1 7.57 -8.31 26.46
C MET A 1 7.05 -7.51 25.30
N ASN A 2 7.82 -7.41 24.22
CA ASN A 2 7.33 -6.84 22.98
C ASN A 2 6.27 -7.80 22.45
N ILE A 3 5.00 -7.37 22.39
CA ILE A 3 3.81 -8.26 22.26
C ILE A 3 3.82 -9.05 20.93
N HIS A 4 4.71 -8.66 20.01
CA HIS A 4 4.84 -9.20 18.65
C HIS A 4 6.00 -10.17 18.47
N SER A 5 6.85 -10.37 19.49
CA SER A 5 8.05 -11.19 19.42
C SER A 5 7.86 -12.46 20.24
N ILE A 6 7.82 -13.61 19.56
CA ILE A 6 7.64 -14.93 20.17
C ILE A 6 8.87 -15.79 19.82
N PRO A 7 9.53 -16.45 20.80
CA PRO A 7 10.63 -17.37 20.48
C PRO A 7 10.15 -18.56 19.66
N ALA A 8 11.04 -19.11 18.82
CA ALA A 8 10.78 -20.41 18.20
C ALA A 8 10.54 -21.49 19.29
N PRO A 9 9.57 -22.39 19.11
CA PRO A 9 9.32 -23.47 20.06
C PRO A 9 10.45 -24.53 20.01
N PRO A 10 10.64 -25.32 21.07
CA PRO A 10 11.54 -26.47 21.02
C PRO A 10 10.96 -27.58 20.14
N THR A 11 11.78 -28.10 19.22
CA THR A 11 11.44 -29.17 18.27
C THR A 11 12.61 -30.14 18.10
N PRO A 12 12.41 -31.33 17.49
CA PRO A 12 13.53 -32.24 17.20
C PRO A 12 14.66 -31.62 16.35
N TRP A 13 14.35 -30.63 15.49
CA TRP A 13 15.31 -29.95 14.62
C TRP A 13 15.91 -28.68 15.23
N SER A 14 15.28 -28.08 16.25
CA SER A 14 15.82 -26.92 16.96
C SER A 14 15.44 -26.91 18.43
N GLN A 15 16.46 -26.89 19.29
CA GLN A 15 16.30 -26.65 20.74
C GLN A 15 16.59 -25.20 21.13
N LYS A 16 16.95 -24.34 20.17
CA LYS A 16 17.28 -22.95 20.41
C LYS A 16 16.01 -22.10 20.35
N LEU A 17 15.68 -21.45 21.46
CA LEU A 17 14.52 -20.55 21.60
C LEU A 17 14.85 -19.15 21.05
N ILE A 18 15.21 -19.08 19.78
CA ILE A 18 15.64 -17.82 19.15
C ILE A 18 14.42 -16.90 18.99
N GLU A 19 14.58 -15.63 19.38
CA GLU A 19 13.57 -14.58 19.23
C GLU A 19 13.87 -13.68 18.01
N PRO A 20 12.83 -13.05 17.43
CA PRO A 20 13.01 -12.03 16.40
C PRO A 20 13.97 -10.91 16.81
N THR A 21 14.82 -10.49 15.88
CA THR A 21 15.68 -9.30 16.02
C THR A 21 15.10 -8.20 15.14
N ILE A 22 14.65 -7.10 15.76
CA ILE A 22 13.84 -6.06 15.12
C ILE A 22 14.52 -4.71 15.33
N ASP A 23 14.78 -3.99 14.24
CA ASP A 23 15.30 -2.63 14.32
C ASP A 23 14.29 -1.67 15.01
N PRO A 24 14.74 -0.71 15.85
CA PRO A 24 13.85 0.19 16.58
C PRO A 24 12.96 1.09 15.70
N SER A 25 13.28 1.27 14.42
CA SER A 25 12.50 2.09 13.50
C SER A 25 11.33 1.35 12.83
N VAL A 26 11.19 0.05 13.05
CA VAL A 26 10.12 -0.76 12.47
C VAL A 26 8.78 -0.43 13.10
N TYR A 27 7.72 -0.34 12.28
CA TYR A 27 6.36 -0.41 12.78
C TYR A 27 5.77 -1.80 12.51
N ILE A 28 5.27 -2.43 13.57
CA ILE A 28 4.54 -3.70 13.49
C ILE A 28 3.13 -3.47 14.03
N HIS A 29 2.13 -3.70 13.18
CA HIS A 29 0.75 -3.54 13.60
C HIS A 29 0.39 -4.54 14.73
N PRO A 30 -0.43 -4.16 15.73
CA PRO A 30 -0.76 -5.01 16.86
C PRO A 30 -1.40 -6.38 16.55
N LEU A 31 -1.97 -6.53 15.36
CA LEU A 31 -2.63 -7.76 14.88
C LEU A 31 -1.69 -8.69 14.08
N THR A 32 -0.39 -8.58 14.30
CA THR A 32 0.65 -9.34 13.59
C THR A 32 1.39 -10.28 14.52
N ASN A 33 1.79 -11.45 14.00
CA ASN A 33 2.62 -12.43 14.70
C ASN A 33 3.99 -12.57 14.01
N VAL A 34 5.07 -12.45 14.79
CA VAL A 34 6.46 -12.74 14.37
C VAL A 34 7.07 -13.76 15.33
N ILE A 35 7.47 -14.92 14.81
CA ILE A 35 7.93 -16.07 15.59
C ILE A 35 9.28 -16.57 15.07
N GLY A 36 10.25 -16.80 15.97
CA GLY A 36 11.52 -17.47 15.66
C GLY A 36 12.67 -16.57 15.18
N ASP A 37 13.70 -17.15 14.55
CA ASP A 37 14.88 -16.42 14.04
C ASP A 37 14.51 -15.62 12.76
N VAL A 38 13.86 -14.47 13.00
CA VAL A 38 13.47 -13.49 12.00
C VAL A 38 14.26 -12.21 12.25
N ARG A 39 15.01 -11.78 11.25
CA ARG A 39 15.87 -10.58 11.32
C ARG A 39 15.25 -9.50 10.47
N ILE A 40 14.76 -8.43 11.10
CA ILE A 40 14.03 -7.34 10.46
C ILE A 40 14.88 -6.07 10.51
N GLY A 41 15.26 -5.59 9.33
CA GLY A 41 16.02 -4.37 9.12
C GLY A 41 15.26 -3.09 9.42
N ALA A 42 15.90 -1.97 9.16
CA ALA A 42 15.39 -0.65 9.47
C ALA A 42 14.21 -0.25 8.56
N GLN A 43 13.34 0.59 9.10
CA GLN A 43 12.26 1.26 8.37
C GLN A 43 11.27 0.29 7.72
N VAL A 44 11.14 -0.92 8.25
CA VAL A 44 10.15 -1.90 7.77
C VAL A 44 8.75 -1.54 8.26
N HIS A 45 7.75 -1.76 7.41
CA HIS A 45 6.33 -1.57 7.72
C HIS A 45 5.60 -2.92 7.66
N ILE A 46 5.07 -3.42 8.78
CA ILE A 46 4.33 -4.69 8.83
C ILE A 46 2.87 -4.43 9.22
N ALA A 47 1.97 -4.71 8.27
CA ALA A 47 0.55 -4.43 8.33
C ALA A 47 -0.25 -5.49 9.12
N PRO A 48 -1.54 -5.27 9.42
CA PRO A 48 -2.38 -6.20 10.18
C PRO A 48 -2.51 -7.61 9.57
N GLY A 49 -2.63 -8.63 10.44
CA GLY A 49 -2.93 -9.99 10.01
C GLY A 49 -1.76 -10.72 9.33
N VAL A 50 -0.57 -10.12 9.31
CA VAL A 50 0.65 -10.75 8.81
C VAL A 50 1.11 -11.84 9.76
N SER A 51 1.59 -12.95 9.21
CA SER A 51 2.20 -14.06 9.98
C SER A 51 3.59 -14.38 9.42
N ILE A 52 4.62 -14.11 10.20
CA ILE A 52 6.02 -14.43 9.88
C ILE A 52 6.49 -15.47 10.89
N ARG A 53 6.78 -16.69 10.44
CA ARG A 53 7.03 -17.81 11.36
C ARG A 53 8.23 -18.65 10.92
N ALA A 54 9.34 -18.49 11.61
CA ALA A 54 10.61 -19.19 11.41
C ALA A 54 10.81 -20.28 12.48
N ASP A 55 9.85 -21.21 12.57
CA ASP A 55 9.84 -22.32 13.53
C ASP A 55 10.27 -23.67 12.92
N GLU A 56 10.29 -23.77 11.60
CA GLU A 56 10.73 -24.94 10.83
C GLU A 56 11.99 -24.59 10.01
N GLY A 57 11.82 -23.96 8.85
CA GLY A 57 12.89 -23.32 8.11
C GLY A 57 13.34 -22.02 8.79
N MET A 58 14.64 -21.87 9.05
CA MET A 58 15.24 -20.68 9.64
C MET A 58 16.70 -20.51 9.18
N PRO A 59 17.31 -19.32 9.26
CA PRO A 59 16.72 -18.02 9.61
C PRO A 59 15.95 -17.37 8.45
N PHE A 60 15.15 -16.35 8.76
CA PHE A 60 14.57 -15.42 7.79
C PHE A 60 15.25 -14.04 7.87
N HIS A 61 15.50 -13.44 6.71
CA HIS A 61 15.99 -12.06 6.59
C HIS A 61 14.98 -11.18 5.86
N ILE A 62 14.69 -10.03 6.46
CA ILE A 62 13.87 -8.95 5.90
C ILE A 62 14.73 -7.70 5.92
N GLY A 63 15.14 -7.23 4.74
CA GLY A 63 16.00 -6.07 4.57
C GLY A 63 15.32 -4.74 4.89
N ASP A 64 16.04 -3.66 4.63
CA ASP A 64 15.62 -2.31 4.98
C ASP A 64 14.52 -1.80 4.05
N ASN A 65 13.66 -0.92 4.56
CA ASN A 65 12.58 -0.27 3.80
C ASN A 65 11.56 -1.22 3.15
N VAL A 66 11.52 -2.48 3.59
CA VAL A 66 10.53 -3.46 3.13
C VAL A 66 9.14 -3.13 3.69
N ASN A 67 8.09 -3.39 2.91
CA ASN A 67 6.73 -3.41 3.43
C ASN A 67 6.10 -4.79 3.25
N ILE A 68 5.47 -5.29 4.32
CA ILE A 68 4.75 -6.57 4.36
C ILE A 68 3.30 -6.26 4.71
N GLN A 69 2.43 -6.41 3.72
CA GLN A 69 1.06 -5.89 3.77
C GLN A 69 0.07 -6.95 4.24
N ASP A 70 -1.18 -6.52 4.43
CA ASP A 70 -2.21 -7.24 5.18
C ASP A 70 -2.36 -8.70 4.78
N GLY A 71 -2.35 -9.58 5.78
CA GLY A 71 -2.58 -11.01 5.58
C GLY A 71 -1.48 -11.77 4.84
N ALA A 72 -0.32 -11.15 4.56
CA ALA A 72 0.81 -11.86 3.99
C ALA A 72 1.35 -12.92 4.96
N VAL A 73 1.85 -14.04 4.39
CA VAL A 73 2.41 -15.15 5.16
C VAL A 73 3.83 -15.42 4.70
N ILE A 74 4.74 -15.55 5.67
CA ILE A 74 6.13 -15.92 5.44
C ILE A 74 6.45 -17.15 6.31
N HIS A 75 6.78 -18.26 5.65
CA HIS A 75 7.13 -19.53 6.28
C HIS A 75 8.24 -20.23 5.47
N GLY A 76 8.71 -21.39 5.89
CA GLY A 76 9.78 -22.09 5.19
C GLY A 76 9.91 -23.53 5.63
N LEU A 77 10.27 -24.39 4.67
CA LEU A 77 10.54 -25.81 4.93
C LEU A 77 11.78 -26.00 5.80
N GLU A 78 11.79 -27.08 6.59
CA GLU A 78 12.91 -27.47 7.46
C GLU A 78 14.21 -27.57 6.67
N GLN A 79 14.12 -28.18 5.49
CA GLN A 79 15.22 -28.43 4.56
C GLN A 79 15.19 -27.46 3.38
N GLY A 80 16.38 -27.22 2.80
CA GLY A 80 16.56 -26.27 1.72
C GLY A 80 16.90 -24.88 2.25
N ARG A 81 17.97 -24.30 1.72
CA ARG A 81 18.41 -22.94 2.03
C ARG A 81 18.83 -22.26 0.74
N ILE A 82 18.65 -20.94 0.70
CA ILE A 82 19.27 -20.06 -0.28
C ILE A 82 20.46 -19.36 0.36
N THR A 83 21.34 -18.80 -0.45
CA THR A 83 22.43 -17.93 0.02
C THR A 83 21.94 -16.49 0.02
N GLY A 84 21.99 -15.83 1.17
CA GLY A 84 21.72 -14.40 1.31
C GLY A 84 22.83 -13.55 0.70
N ASP A 85 22.59 -12.24 0.57
CA ASP A 85 23.59 -11.31 0.03
C ASP A 85 24.81 -11.15 0.94
N ASP A 86 24.67 -11.52 2.22
CA ASP A 86 25.74 -11.60 3.21
C ASP A 86 26.59 -12.90 3.11
N GLY A 87 26.26 -13.79 2.15
CA GLY A 87 26.93 -15.07 1.94
C GLY A 87 26.49 -16.20 2.89
N ASN A 88 25.57 -15.95 3.82
CA ASN A 88 25.09 -16.95 4.78
C ASN A 88 23.83 -17.69 4.27
N PRO A 89 23.52 -18.89 4.80
CA PRO A 89 22.32 -19.63 4.42
C PRO A 89 21.06 -19.10 5.12
N TYR A 90 19.97 -18.94 4.37
CA TYR A 90 18.65 -18.55 4.87
C TYR A 90 17.55 -19.45 4.31
N SER A 91 16.46 -19.60 5.05
CA SER A 91 15.25 -20.23 4.52
C SER A 91 14.45 -19.21 3.69
N VAL A 92 14.37 -17.96 4.14
CA VAL A 92 13.78 -16.86 3.37
C VAL A 92 14.71 -15.66 3.41
N TRP A 93 15.01 -15.07 2.26
CA TRP A 93 15.72 -13.81 2.13
C TRP A 93 14.89 -12.82 1.32
N ILE A 94 14.56 -11.69 1.91
CA ILE A 94 13.90 -10.56 1.25
C ILE A 94 14.85 -9.38 1.37
N SER A 95 15.45 -8.97 0.25
CA SER A 95 16.35 -7.81 0.19
C SER A 95 15.60 -6.49 0.34
N ASP A 96 16.36 -5.41 0.46
CA ASP A 96 15.86 -4.06 0.70
C ASP A 96 14.82 -3.58 -0.32
N ASN A 97 14.00 -2.62 0.09
CA ASN A 97 13.04 -1.91 -0.76
C ASN A 97 11.99 -2.82 -1.44
N ALA A 98 11.85 -4.07 -1.01
CA ALA A 98 10.83 -4.98 -1.53
C ALA A 98 9.43 -4.64 -0.99
N SER A 99 8.41 -4.92 -1.79
CA SER A 99 7.00 -4.82 -1.38
C SER A 99 6.35 -6.19 -1.44
N ILE A 100 6.06 -6.77 -0.28
CA ILE A 100 5.30 -8.02 -0.14
C ILE A 100 3.85 -7.64 0.12
N THR A 101 3.04 -7.65 -0.93
CA THR A 101 1.72 -7.01 -0.88
C THR A 101 0.61 -7.91 -0.33
N HIS A 102 -0.60 -7.36 -0.22
CA HIS A 102 -1.72 -8.00 0.48
C HIS A 102 -1.92 -9.47 0.09
N MET A 103 -1.98 -10.34 1.12
CA MET A 103 -2.19 -11.79 1.01
C MET A 103 -1.14 -12.54 0.17
N ALA A 104 0.05 -11.98 -0.05
CA ALA A 104 1.13 -12.72 -0.69
C ALA A 104 1.67 -13.83 0.23
N LEU A 105 2.15 -14.92 -0.37
CA LEU A 105 2.80 -16.04 0.32
C LEU A 105 4.25 -16.12 -0.14
N ILE A 106 5.19 -15.98 0.81
CA ILE A 106 6.61 -16.25 0.57
C ILE A 106 6.98 -17.49 1.38
N HIS A 107 7.36 -18.57 0.68
CA HIS A 107 7.65 -19.85 1.32
C HIS A 107 9.07 -20.33 1.01
N GLY A 108 9.89 -20.48 2.04
CA GLY A 108 11.27 -20.94 1.93
C GLY A 108 11.40 -22.36 1.38
N PRO A 109 12.49 -22.68 0.63
CA PRO A 109 13.64 -21.82 0.35
C PRO A 109 13.33 -20.74 -0.71
N ALA A 110 13.45 -19.46 -0.35
CA ALA A 110 13.03 -18.36 -1.23
C ALA A 110 13.94 -17.14 -1.10
N TYR A 111 14.30 -16.56 -2.25
CA TYR A 111 15.04 -15.30 -2.34
C TYR A 111 14.23 -14.28 -3.13
N ILE A 112 14.01 -13.10 -2.57
CA ILE A 112 13.37 -11.95 -3.20
C ILE A 112 14.37 -10.80 -3.25
N GLY A 113 14.77 -10.40 -4.45
CA GLY A 113 15.80 -9.40 -4.67
C GLY A 113 15.38 -7.96 -4.37
N ASN A 114 16.35 -7.07 -4.37
CA ASN A 114 16.17 -5.67 -3.97
C ASN A 114 15.18 -4.96 -4.90
N GLY A 115 14.28 -4.17 -4.30
CA GLY A 115 13.30 -3.37 -5.05
C GLY A 115 12.21 -4.18 -5.76
N CYS A 116 12.03 -5.46 -5.43
CA CYS A 116 10.98 -6.28 -6.02
C CYS A 116 9.58 -5.85 -5.56
N PHE A 117 8.61 -5.96 -6.46
CA PHE A 117 7.19 -5.87 -6.12
C PHE A 117 6.55 -7.26 -6.26
N ILE A 118 6.03 -7.82 -5.15
CA ILE A 118 5.30 -9.09 -5.13
C ILE A 118 3.82 -8.80 -4.94
N GLY A 119 3.07 -8.87 -6.04
CA GLY A 119 1.68 -8.45 -6.15
C GLY A 119 0.67 -9.28 -5.37
N PHE A 120 -0.56 -8.75 -5.30
CA PHE A 120 -1.60 -9.25 -4.41
C PHE A 120 -1.87 -10.74 -4.63
N ARG A 121 -1.97 -11.51 -3.54
CA ARG A 121 -2.24 -12.96 -3.58
C ARG A 121 -1.26 -13.76 -4.45
N SER A 122 -0.05 -13.27 -4.66
CA SER A 122 0.98 -14.02 -5.37
C SER A 122 1.78 -14.90 -4.42
N THR A 123 2.25 -16.04 -4.92
CA THR A 123 3.02 -17.04 -4.18
C THR A 123 4.41 -17.18 -4.78
N VAL A 124 5.44 -17.16 -3.93
CA VAL A 124 6.82 -17.51 -4.29
C VAL A 124 7.27 -18.65 -3.39
N PHE A 125 7.57 -19.80 -3.99
CA PHE A 125 7.97 -21.01 -3.25
C PHE A 125 9.11 -21.75 -3.96
N ASN A 126 10.13 -22.17 -3.21
CA ASN A 126 11.30 -22.87 -3.75
C ASN A 126 11.90 -22.16 -4.98
N ALA A 127 12.08 -20.84 -4.88
CA ALA A 127 12.35 -19.98 -6.03
C ALA A 127 13.22 -18.77 -5.67
N ARG A 128 13.88 -18.22 -6.71
CA ARG A 128 14.62 -16.97 -6.63
C ARG A 128 14.00 -15.94 -7.56
N VAL A 129 13.70 -14.76 -7.05
CA VAL A 129 13.22 -13.61 -7.83
C VAL A 129 14.32 -12.55 -7.80
N GLY A 130 14.97 -12.30 -8.94
CA GLY A 130 16.07 -11.35 -9.04
C GLY A 130 15.65 -9.89 -8.84
N ASP A 131 16.63 -9.02 -8.63
CA ASP A 131 16.41 -7.60 -8.32
C ASP A 131 15.49 -6.87 -9.29
N GLY A 132 14.69 -5.95 -8.76
CA GLY A 132 13.83 -5.06 -9.54
C GLY A 132 12.73 -5.77 -10.34
N CYS A 133 12.40 -7.03 -10.03
CA CYS A 133 11.28 -7.72 -10.66
C CYS A 133 9.94 -7.14 -10.22
N ILE A 134 8.98 -7.17 -11.13
CA ILE A 134 7.61 -6.72 -10.90
C ILE A 134 6.68 -7.90 -11.15
N VAL A 135 6.26 -8.54 -10.07
CA VAL A 135 5.32 -9.66 -10.08
C VAL A 135 3.94 -9.10 -9.79
N MET A 136 3.03 -9.20 -10.74
CA MET A 136 1.66 -8.70 -10.55
C MET A 136 0.82 -9.67 -9.71
N SER A 137 -0.49 -9.45 -9.64
CA SER A 137 -1.38 -10.18 -8.74
C SER A 137 -1.69 -11.60 -9.20
N HIS A 138 -2.00 -12.49 -8.24
CA HIS A 138 -2.40 -13.88 -8.48
C HIS A 138 -1.37 -14.69 -9.29
N VAL A 139 -0.08 -14.44 -9.08
CA VAL A 139 1.00 -15.17 -9.75
C VAL A 139 1.50 -16.30 -8.85
N LEU A 140 1.75 -17.47 -9.43
CA LEU A 140 2.53 -18.54 -8.82
C LEU A 140 3.93 -18.57 -9.43
N ILE A 141 4.97 -18.46 -8.60
CA ILE A 141 6.37 -18.69 -8.98
C ILE A 141 6.87 -19.86 -8.14
N GLU A 142 7.22 -20.96 -8.79
CA GLU A 142 7.61 -22.19 -8.11
C GLU A 142 8.75 -22.91 -8.81
N ASN A 143 9.77 -23.36 -8.08
CA ASN A 143 10.86 -24.20 -8.61
C ASN A 143 11.65 -23.56 -9.76
N VAL A 144 11.78 -22.23 -9.77
CA VAL A 144 12.45 -21.46 -10.84
C VAL A 144 13.27 -20.29 -10.28
N GLU A 145 14.21 -19.81 -11.10
CA GLU A 145 14.88 -18.53 -10.91
C GLU A 145 14.38 -17.51 -11.93
N ILE A 146 13.70 -16.46 -11.48
CA ILE A 146 13.32 -15.32 -12.30
C ILE A 146 14.53 -14.39 -12.42
N PRO A 147 15.05 -14.12 -13.64
CA PRO A 147 16.14 -13.17 -13.81
C PRO A 147 15.79 -11.76 -13.30
N ALA A 148 16.80 -10.95 -12.98
CA ALA A 148 16.58 -9.57 -12.56
C ALA A 148 15.84 -8.72 -13.62
N GLY A 149 15.04 -7.76 -13.17
CA GLY A 149 14.34 -6.79 -14.01
C GLY A 149 13.24 -7.41 -14.88
N LYS A 150 12.65 -8.54 -14.47
CA LYS A 150 11.57 -9.20 -15.19
C LYS A 150 10.18 -8.84 -14.67
N TYR A 151 9.23 -8.74 -15.60
CA TYR A 151 7.84 -8.47 -15.31
C TYR A 151 7.03 -9.76 -15.47
N VAL A 152 6.23 -10.09 -14.46
CA VAL A 152 5.35 -11.27 -14.46
C VAL A 152 3.90 -10.81 -14.43
N ALA A 153 3.17 -11.08 -15.52
CA ALA A 153 1.79 -10.65 -15.68
C ALA A 153 0.84 -11.38 -14.70
N SER A 154 -0.25 -10.71 -14.32
CA SER A 154 -1.22 -11.26 -13.36
C SER A 154 -1.78 -12.61 -13.81
N GLY A 155 -2.01 -13.52 -12.88
CA GLY A 155 -2.57 -14.84 -13.15
C GLY A 155 -1.59 -15.85 -13.76
N SER A 156 -0.31 -15.48 -13.94
CA SER A 156 0.70 -16.40 -14.47
C SER A 156 1.07 -17.50 -13.47
N ALA A 157 1.34 -18.70 -13.97
CA ALA A 157 2.01 -19.76 -13.21
C ALA A 157 3.36 -20.08 -13.89
N ILE A 158 4.45 -19.73 -13.22
CA ILE A 158 5.83 -19.92 -13.69
C ILE A 158 6.43 -21.07 -12.88
N THR A 159 6.40 -22.26 -13.47
CA THR A 159 6.80 -23.53 -12.81
C THR A 159 7.92 -24.25 -13.56
N HIS A 160 8.37 -23.69 -14.68
CA HIS A 160 9.47 -24.20 -15.48
C HIS A 160 10.43 -23.08 -15.86
N GLN A 161 11.73 -23.35 -15.79
CA GLN A 161 12.77 -22.33 -16.04
C GLN A 161 12.64 -21.68 -17.43
N GLN A 162 12.24 -22.44 -18.46
CA GLN A 162 11.99 -21.90 -19.80
C GLN A 162 10.90 -20.81 -19.84
N GLN A 163 9.93 -20.85 -18.93
CA GLN A 163 8.93 -19.78 -18.80
C GLN A 163 9.57 -18.54 -18.18
N ALA A 164 10.37 -18.72 -17.13
CA ALA A 164 11.07 -17.64 -16.43
C ALA A 164 12.05 -16.90 -17.37
N ASP A 165 12.81 -17.64 -18.17
CA ASP A 165 13.81 -17.09 -19.09
C ASP A 165 13.19 -16.23 -20.21
N ARG A 166 11.91 -16.44 -20.52
CA ARG A 166 11.17 -15.76 -21.59
C ARG A 166 10.33 -14.58 -21.11
N LEU A 167 10.38 -14.25 -19.82
CA LEU A 167 9.61 -13.14 -19.28
C LEU A 167 10.05 -11.80 -19.89
N PRO A 168 9.10 -10.87 -20.12
CA PRO A 168 9.40 -9.53 -20.58
C PRO A 168 10.16 -8.73 -19.52
N ASN A 169 10.91 -7.73 -19.96
CA ASN A 169 11.60 -6.82 -19.06
C ASN A 169 10.62 -5.77 -18.49
N VAL A 170 10.87 -5.40 -17.24
CA VAL A 170 10.22 -4.28 -16.54
C VAL A 170 10.39 -2.98 -17.31
N GLN A 171 9.33 -2.21 -17.42
CA GLN A 171 9.35 -0.87 -18.01
C GLN A 171 9.57 0.21 -16.92
N THR A 172 9.94 1.42 -17.33
CA THR A 172 10.15 2.54 -16.41
C THR A 172 8.91 2.87 -15.56
N ALA A 173 7.70 2.71 -16.13
CA ALA A 173 6.46 2.92 -15.42
C ALA A 173 6.28 1.91 -14.27
N ASP A 174 6.64 0.65 -14.49
CA ASP A 174 6.49 -0.43 -13.51
C ASP A 174 7.46 -0.23 -12.32
N SER A 175 8.72 0.11 -12.61
CA SER A 175 9.70 0.40 -11.54
C SER A 175 9.39 1.70 -10.79
N SER A 176 8.76 2.69 -11.45
CA SER A 176 8.27 3.91 -10.78
C SER A 176 7.08 3.61 -9.86
N PHE A 177 6.19 2.72 -10.29
CA PHE A 177 5.09 2.23 -9.47
C PHE A 177 5.59 1.52 -8.22
N ALA A 178 6.54 0.57 -8.34
CA ALA A 178 7.11 -0.13 -7.19
C ALA A 178 7.78 0.82 -6.19
N ARG A 179 8.61 1.76 -6.66
CA ARG A 179 9.23 2.79 -5.80
C ARG A 179 8.19 3.67 -5.10
N HIS A 180 7.09 3.99 -5.78
CA HIS A 180 6.01 4.76 -5.18
C HIS A 180 5.34 4.00 -4.04
N VAL A 181 5.10 2.69 -4.18
CA VAL A 181 4.54 1.84 -3.12
C VAL A 181 5.44 1.81 -1.88
N VAL A 182 6.75 1.69 -2.06
CA VAL A 182 7.72 1.80 -0.96
C VAL A 182 7.61 3.17 -0.28
N SER A 183 7.60 4.27 -1.06
CA SER A 183 7.50 5.63 -0.53
C SER A 183 6.22 5.86 0.28
N ILE A 184 5.08 5.35 -0.18
CA ILE A 184 3.81 5.44 0.56
C ILE A 184 3.89 4.67 1.88
N ASN A 185 4.44 3.45 1.87
CA ASN A 185 4.57 2.65 3.09
C ASN A 185 5.54 3.28 4.10
N GLN A 186 6.58 3.99 3.66
CA GLN A 186 7.43 4.77 4.56
C GLN A 186 6.67 5.92 5.24
N LYS A 187 5.79 6.61 4.50
CA LYS A 187 4.94 7.67 5.07
C LYS A 187 3.90 7.08 6.04
N LEU A 188 3.31 5.93 5.71
CA LEU A 188 2.37 5.23 6.60
C LEU A 188 3.06 4.80 7.90
N ARG A 189 4.23 4.16 7.81
CA ARG A 189 5.06 3.78 8.96
C ARG A 189 5.31 4.98 9.87
N GLN A 190 5.76 6.10 9.30
CA GLN A 190 6.02 7.31 10.07
C GLN A 190 4.75 7.88 10.72
N GLY A 191 3.62 7.84 10.01
CA GLY A 191 2.32 8.27 10.53
C GLY A 191 1.86 7.41 11.71
N TYR A 192 2.01 6.09 11.63
CA TYR A 192 1.69 5.19 12.73
C TYR A 192 2.59 5.39 13.94
N LEU A 193 3.91 5.50 13.74
CA LEU A 193 4.85 5.78 14.83
C LEU A 193 4.55 7.13 15.49
N CYS A 194 4.23 8.16 14.70
CA CYS A 194 3.82 9.45 15.24
C CYS A 194 2.53 9.32 16.08
N ALA A 195 1.58 8.50 15.67
CA ALA A 195 0.32 8.29 16.40
C ALA A 195 0.51 7.59 17.76
N GLU A 196 1.60 6.83 17.93
CA GLU A 196 2.00 6.19 19.19
C GLU A 196 2.91 7.07 20.06
N ASP A 197 3.47 8.14 19.49
CA ASP A 197 4.28 9.12 20.20
C ASP A 197 3.41 10.31 20.64
N ASP A 198 3.19 10.44 21.95
CA ASP A 198 2.36 11.50 22.54
C ASP A 198 2.82 12.91 22.16
N ILE A 199 4.13 13.15 21.98
CA ILE A 199 4.67 14.46 21.62
C ILE A 199 4.38 14.74 20.14
N CYS A 200 4.65 13.78 19.26
CA CYS A 200 4.41 13.91 17.83
C CYS A 200 2.92 14.12 17.53
N ILE A 201 2.06 13.25 18.09
CA ILE A 201 0.62 13.32 17.82
C ILE A 201 -0.03 14.53 18.47
N ALA A 202 0.49 15.02 19.60
CA ALA A 202 -0.03 16.22 20.25
C ALA A 202 0.09 17.45 19.37
N VAL A 203 1.16 17.60 18.59
CA VAL A 203 1.28 18.74 17.66
C VAL A 203 0.14 18.73 16.65
N ILE A 204 -0.20 17.56 16.11
CA ILE A 204 -1.26 17.40 15.10
C ILE A 204 -2.65 17.52 15.74
N ARG A 205 -2.86 16.95 16.94
CA ARG A 205 -4.13 17.03 17.67
C ARG A 205 -4.42 18.42 18.22
N ASN A 206 -3.38 19.14 18.62
CA ASN A 206 -3.46 20.49 19.20
C ASN A 206 -3.21 21.58 18.15
N GLU A 207 -2.94 21.23 16.89
CA GLU A 207 -3.19 22.19 15.82
C GLU A 207 -4.65 22.59 15.96
N PRO A 208 -4.95 23.88 16.21
CA PRO A 208 -6.32 24.30 16.19
C PRO A 208 -6.83 23.92 14.79
N ASN A 209 -7.85 23.06 14.71
CA ASN A 209 -8.84 23.16 13.64
C ASN A 209 -8.99 24.65 13.40
N GLY A 210 -8.76 25.16 12.19
CA GLY A 210 -8.76 26.59 11.84
C GLY A 210 -10.09 27.29 12.10
N HIS A 211 -10.50 27.28 13.36
CA HIS A 211 -11.74 27.66 14.02
C HIS A 211 -11.36 28.07 15.45
N SER A 212 -10.57 29.13 15.54
CA SER A 212 -10.51 29.94 16.76
C SER A 212 -10.39 31.41 16.39
N ASN A 213 -11.56 32.06 16.40
CA ASN A 213 -11.82 33.45 16.76
C ASN A 213 -10.89 34.53 16.19
N LEU A 214 -11.28 35.09 15.05
CA LEU A 214 -11.11 36.52 14.82
C LEU A 214 -12.33 37.26 15.38
N LEU A 215 -12.03 38.13 16.33
CA LEU A 215 -12.92 39.08 16.97
C LEU A 215 -13.72 39.88 15.95
N GLN A 216 -15.02 39.94 16.21
CA GLN A 216 -15.93 41.06 16.04
C GLN A 216 -15.25 42.36 15.53
N GLN A 217 -15.29 42.59 14.22
CA GLN A 217 -15.40 43.93 13.66
C GLN A 217 -16.52 43.97 12.64
N ASN A 218 -17.48 44.85 12.92
CA ASN A 218 -18.58 45.22 12.05
C ASN A 218 -18.07 45.58 10.65
N GLY A 219 -18.56 44.87 9.65
CA GLY A 219 -18.38 45.21 8.25
C GLY A 219 -19.34 44.39 7.42
N SER A 220 -20.54 44.92 7.20
CA SER A 220 -21.49 44.41 6.21
C SER A 220 -20.77 44.19 4.87
N ARG A 221 -20.83 42.97 4.32
CA ARG A 221 -20.69 42.69 2.88
C ARG A 221 -21.07 41.24 2.61
N ASP A 222 -22.12 41.09 1.82
CA ASP A 222 -22.51 39.87 1.14
C ASP A 222 -21.31 39.23 0.42
N GLY A 223 -21.13 37.93 0.59
CA GLY A 223 -20.12 37.18 -0.15
C GLY A 223 -20.23 35.69 0.11
N HIS A 224 -20.97 34.97 -0.74
CA HIS A 224 -20.81 33.52 -0.88
C HIS A 224 -19.33 33.21 -1.18
N PRO A 225 -18.74 32.14 -0.59
CA PRO A 225 -17.40 31.73 -0.95
C PRO A 225 -17.37 31.40 -2.45
N ARG A 226 -16.61 32.18 -3.22
CA ARG A 226 -16.37 31.90 -4.64
C ARG A 226 -15.42 30.70 -4.72
N SER A 227 -15.95 29.55 -5.10
CA SER A 227 -15.13 28.46 -5.67
C SER A 227 -14.36 29.01 -6.86
N THR A 228 -13.07 28.66 -6.95
CA THR A 228 -12.19 29.18 -8.01
C THR A 228 -12.06 28.20 -9.18
N ARG A 229 -12.50 26.94 -9.02
CA ARG A 229 -12.40 25.89 -10.05
C ARG A 229 -13.70 25.17 -10.39
N LEU A 230 -14.65 25.07 -9.45
CA LEU A 230 -15.95 24.45 -9.73
C LEU A 230 -16.89 25.50 -10.32
N ASN A 231 -17.55 25.15 -11.43
CA ASN A 231 -18.60 26.00 -12.00
C ASN A 231 -19.88 25.95 -11.13
N SER A 232 -20.82 26.86 -11.39
CA SER A 232 -22.08 26.93 -10.63
C SER A 232 -22.89 25.63 -10.70
N GLU A 233 -22.86 24.93 -11.84
CA GLU A 233 -23.53 23.64 -12.02
C GLU A 233 -22.98 22.56 -11.08
N ALA A 234 -21.65 22.48 -10.93
CA ALA A 234 -21.01 21.54 -10.02
C ALA A 234 -21.31 21.86 -8.55
N LEU A 235 -21.31 23.14 -8.17
CA LEU A 235 -21.65 23.57 -6.81
C LEU A 235 -23.11 23.24 -6.47
N ASP A 236 -24.04 23.51 -7.37
CA ASP A 236 -25.47 23.20 -7.16
C ASP A 236 -25.71 21.69 -7.10
N TRP A 237 -24.95 20.91 -7.86
CA TRP A 237 -24.98 19.46 -7.78
C TRP A 237 -24.49 18.95 -6.41
N VAL A 238 -23.35 19.47 -5.90
CA VAL A 238 -22.80 19.10 -4.58
C VAL A 238 -23.82 19.38 -3.48
N ARG A 239 -24.37 20.60 -3.44
CA ARG A 239 -25.45 21.01 -2.52
C ARG A 239 -26.64 20.05 -2.53
N LYS A 240 -27.08 19.68 -3.73
CA LYS A 240 -28.22 18.77 -3.93
C LYS A 240 -27.94 17.34 -3.44
N ILE A 241 -26.72 16.85 -3.59
CA ILE A 241 -26.35 15.51 -3.10
C ILE A 241 -26.23 15.49 -1.59
N MET A 242 -25.59 16.51 -1.01
CA MET A 242 -25.37 16.60 0.43
C MET A 242 -26.66 16.85 1.21
N SER A 243 -27.56 17.70 0.71
CA SER A 243 -28.88 17.91 1.32
C SER A 243 -29.76 16.64 1.38
N ARG A 244 -29.41 15.61 0.60
CA ARG A 244 -30.08 14.30 0.61
C ARG A 244 -29.35 13.27 1.49
N GLY A 245 -28.31 13.67 2.21
CA GLY A 245 -27.50 12.79 3.05
C GLY A 245 -26.71 11.73 2.26
N LEU A 246 -26.40 12.01 1.00
CA LEU A 246 -25.65 11.10 0.13
C LEU A 246 -24.16 11.46 0.14
N TYR A 247 -23.29 10.47 -0.06
CA TYR A 247 -21.86 10.70 -0.26
C TYR A 247 -21.54 11.03 -1.72
N ILE A 248 -20.37 11.63 -1.94
CA ILE A 248 -19.89 11.99 -3.28
C ILE A 248 -18.71 11.07 -3.63
N GLY A 249 -18.89 10.22 -4.64
CA GLY A 249 -17.82 9.50 -5.29
C GLY A 249 -17.17 10.37 -6.36
N VAL A 250 -15.84 10.25 -6.49
CA VAL A 250 -15.04 10.94 -7.50
C VAL A 250 -14.31 9.90 -8.32
N GLU A 251 -14.38 10.05 -9.62
CA GLU A 251 -13.75 9.19 -10.62
C GLU A 251 -12.96 10.05 -11.61
N ARG A 252 -11.88 9.49 -12.14
CA ARG A 252 -10.99 10.16 -13.09
C ARG A 252 -10.73 9.34 -14.34
N ALA A 253 -10.48 10.00 -15.47
CA ALA A 253 -10.13 9.34 -16.72
C ALA A 253 -9.14 10.16 -17.54
N ASP A 254 -8.20 9.50 -18.21
CA ASP A 254 -7.44 10.10 -19.31
C ASP A 254 -8.29 10.18 -20.60
N SER A 255 -7.80 10.87 -21.63
CA SER A 255 -8.53 11.05 -22.89
C SER A 255 -8.85 9.76 -23.65
N ARG A 256 -8.10 8.67 -23.42
CA ARG A 256 -8.40 7.36 -24.01
C ARG A 256 -9.54 6.70 -23.24
N ARG A 257 -9.47 6.70 -21.92
CA ARG A 257 -10.47 6.10 -21.02
C ARG A 257 -11.82 6.82 -21.10
N PHE A 258 -11.81 8.15 -21.15
CA PHE A 258 -13.01 8.95 -21.31
C PHE A 258 -13.78 8.59 -22.60
N ARG A 259 -13.08 8.48 -23.74
CA ARG A 259 -13.67 8.06 -25.03
C ARG A 259 -14.26 6.65 -24.99
N ALA A 260 -13.69 5.77 -24.17
CA ALA A 260 -14.19 4.41 -23.96
C ALA A 260 -15.22 4.31 -22.81
N ASN A 261 -15.65 5.44 -22.22
CA ASN A 261 -16.48 5.51 -21.01
C ASN A 261 -15.95 4.64 -19.84
N SER A 262 -14.62 4.51 -19.75
CA SER A 262 -13.92 3.82 -18.67
C SER A 262 -13.42 4.86 -17.67
N TRP A 263 -13.59 4.60 -16.38
CA TRP A 263 -13.25 5.53 -15.31
C TRP A 263 -12.45 4.80 -14.22
N LEU A 264 -11.54 5.51 -13.58
CA LEU A 264 -10.76 5.04 -12.44
C LEU A 264 -11.32 5.68 -11.17
N ASP A 265 -11.53 4.87 -10.13
CA ASP A 265 -11.90 5.40 -8.82
C ASP A 265 -10.80 6.36 -8.31
N CYS A 266 -11.22 7.51 -7.78
CA CYS A 266 -10.33 8.57 -7.31
C CYS A 266 -10.51 8.81 -5.80
N ALA A 267 -11.73 9.13 -5.36
CA ALA A 267 -12.01 9.39 -3.95
C ALA A 267 -13.48 9.13 -3.58
N THR A 268 -13.78 9.09 -2.28
CA THR A 268 -15.15 9.15 -1.76
C THR A 268 -15.20 10.15 -0.61
N ILE A 269 -15.98 11.21 -0.78
CA ILE A 269 -16.16 12.29 0.18
C ILE A 269 -17.36 11.94 1.07
N ARG A 270 -17.11 11.82 2.39
CA ARG A 270 -18.08 11.36 3.40
C ARG A 270 -18.37 12.40 4.48
N THR A 271 -18.30 13.68 4.14
CA THR A 271 -18.62 14.78 5.06
C THR A 271 -20.08 15.24 4.87
N SER A 272 -20.64 15.80 5.93
CA SER A 272 -21.90 16.56 5.90
C SER A 272 -21.69 18.07 5.76
N ASP A 273 -20.44 18.54 5.82
CA ASP A 273 -20.06 19.95 5.65
C ASP A 273 -19.82 20.27 4.16
N GLU A 274 -20.66 21.14 3.60
CA GLU A 274 -20.57 21.57 2.21
C GLU A 274 -19.24 22.25 1.88
N VAL A 275 -18.70 23.04 2.80
CA VAL A 275 -17.44 23.77 2.61
C VAL A 275 -16.28 22.78 2.53
N GLU A 276 -16.25 21.79 3.43
CA GLU A 276 -15.25 20.73 3.43
C GLU A 276 -15.34 19.88 2.15
N ALA A 277 -16.55 19.55 1.70
CA ALA A 277 -16.76 18.80 0.46
C ALA A 277 -16.27 19.58 -0.76
N ILE A 278 -16.58 20.87 -0.86
CA ILE A 278 -16.11 21.75 -1.94
C ILE A 278 -14.58 21.85 -1.91
N ALA A 279 -13.98 22.09 -0.75
CA ALA A 279 -12.53 22.20 -0.60
C ALA A 279 -11.81 20.91 -1.03
N THR A 280 -12.34 19.74 -0.60
CA THR A 280 -11.80 18.44 -1.00
C THR A 280 -11.90 18.23 -2.51
N LEU A 281 -13.03 18.60 -3.11
CA LEU A 281 -13.21 18.54 -4.56
C LEU A 281 -12.23 19.45 -5.30
N GLU A 282 -12.05 20.69 -4.86
CA GLU A 282 -11.09 21.63 -5.47
C GLU A 282 -9.66 21.11 -5.40
N GLN A 283 -9.27 20.49 -4.28
CA GLN A 283 -7.97 19.84 -4.14
C GLN A 283 -7.80 18.70 -5.16
N LEU A 284 -8.81 17.82 -5.31
CA LEU A 284 -8.77 16.72 -6.27
C LEU A 284 -8.68 17.20 -7.73
N LEU A 285 -9.38 18.30 -8.06
CA LEU A 285 -9.25 18.95 -9.37
C LEU A 285 -7.83 19.49 -9.58
N GLN A 286 -7.20 20.02 -8.53
CA GLN A 286 -5.84 20.53 -8.57
C GLN A 286 -4.77 19.45 -8.69
N GLU A 287 -4.95 18.31 -8.05
CA GLU A 287 -4.05 17.15 -8.12
C GLU A 287 -4.11 16.44 -9.48
N HIS A 288 -5.19 16.64 -10.23
CA HIS A 288 -5.43 15.96 -11.51
C HIS A 288 -5.75 16.93 -12.66
N PRO A 289 -4.88 17.91 -12.96
CA PRO A 289 -5.20 19.00 -13.89
C PRO A 289 -5.41 18.55 -15.35
N TYR A 290 -4.86 17.39 -15.74
CA TYR A 290 -4.94 16.86 -17.11
C TYR A 290 -5.87 15.65 -17.27
N GLN A 291 -6.80 15.45 -16.33
CA GLN A 291 -7.75 14.33 -16.38
C GLN A 291 -9.20 14.82 -16.41
N TYR A 292 -10.07 14.00 -17.02
CA TYR A 292 -11.50 14.14 -16.86
C TYR A 292 -11.86 13.75 -15.43
N ILE A 293 -12.64 14.57 -14.74
CA ILE A 293 -13.14 14.27 -13.39
C ILE A 293 -14.66 14.20 -13.41
N ARG A 294 -15.19 13.10 -12.89
CA ARG A 294 -16.63 12.85 -12.76
C ARG A 294 -17.00 12.63 -11.30
N LEU A 295 -18.04 13.32 -10.87
CA LEU A 295 -18.69 13.11 -9.58
C LEU A 295 -19.88 12.17 -9.75
N PHE A 296 -20.17 11.36 -8.74
CA PHE A 296 -21.40 10.57 -8.67
C PHE A 296 -21.88 10.41 -7.23
N SER A 297 -23.19 10.32 -7.03
CA SER A 297 -23.75 10.15 -5.69
C SER A 297 -23.68 8.69 -5.23
N ILE A 298 -23.48 8.48 -3.93
CA ILE A 298 -23.43 7.17 -3.30
C ILE A 298 -24.39 7.15 -2.11
N LYS A 299 -25.29 6.16 -2.07
CA LYS A 299 -26.14 5.91 -0.89
C LYS A 299 -25.30 5.31 0.26
N PRO A 300 -25.30 5.89 1.47
CA PRO A 300 -24.44 5.42 2.56
C PRO A 300 -24.62 3.94 2.94
N ILE A 301 -25.87 3.47 2.96
CA ILE A 301 -26.23 2.11 3.41
C ILE A 301 -26.04 1.09 2.30
N THR A 302 -26.66 1.31 1.14
CA THR A 302 -26.69 0.32 0.06
C THR A 302 -25.46 0.40 -0.86
N ARG A 303 -24.63 1.44 -0.72
CA ARG A 303 -23.50 1.77 -1.61
C ARG A 303 -23.87 1.87 -3.09
N GLN A 304 -25.15 2.04 -3.38
CA GLN A 304 -25.66 2.16 -4.74
C GLN A 304 -25.26 3.52 -5.32
N ARG A 305 -24.74 3.51 -6.56
CA ARG A 305 -24.40 4.71 -7.33
C ARG A 305 -25.67 5.37 -7.88
N GLY A 306 -25.71 6.69 -7.88
CA GLY A 306 -26.83 7.51 -8.35
C GLY A 306 -26.45 8.44 -9.50
N SER A 307 -27.01 9.66 -9.50
CA SER A 307 -26.70 10.69 -10.49
C SER A 307 -25.22 10.98 -10.57
N ALA A 308 -24.73 11.39 -11.75
CA ALA A 308 -23.34 11.73 -12.02
C ALA A 308 -23.22 13.05 -12.79
N LEU A 309 -22.08 13.73 -12.66
CA LEU A 309 -21.75 14.99 -13.33
C LEU A 309 -20.24 15.03 -13.66
N VAL A 310 -19.88 15.33 -14.90
CA VAL A 310 -18.47 15.58 -15.27
C VAL A 310 -18.15 17.04 -14.96
N VAL A 311 -17.19 17.27 -14.06
CA VAL A 311 -16.87 18.60 -13.52
C VAL A 311 -15.54 19.16 -14.02
N GLN A 312 -14.72 18.32 -14.64
CA GLN A 312 -13.49 18.74 -15.31
C GLN A 312 -13.30 17.94 -16.58
N SER A 313 -12.91 18.63 -17.65
CA SER A 313 -12.32 18.07 -18.85
C SER A 313 -10.91 18.63 -18.99
N PRO A 314 -9.91 17.84 -19.41
CA PRO A 314 -8.69 18.40 -19.96
C PRO A 314 -9.08 19.17 -21.23
N GLN A 315 -9.15 20.49 -21.17
CA GLN A 315 -9.20 21.31 -22.38
C GLN A 315 -7.77 21.45 -22.93
N ASP A 316 -7.68 21.50 -24.26
CA ASP A 316 -6.46 21.56 -25.10
C ASP A 316 -5.35 22.51 -24.60
#